data_AF-A0A6M7TX52-F1
#
_entry.id   AF-A0A6M7TX52-F1
#
_cell.length_a   1.000
_cell.length_b   1.000
_cell.length_c   1.000
_cell.angle_alpha   90.00
_cell.angle_beta   90.00
_cell.angle_gamma   90.00
#
_symmetry.space_group_name_H-M   'P 1'
#
loop_
_entity.id
_entity.type
_entity.pdbx_description
1 polymer ?
#
loop_
_entity_poly.entity_id
_entity_poly.type
_entity_poly.pdbx_seq_one_letter_code
_entity_poly.pdbx_strand_id
1 'polypeptide(L)'
;MPAPIYDQYAAKICRHASLAAGLYEGQDLNDVVMALPLGEGHAVLAGTEFEELPRLGETVSVNSHMQANFFDVIGMDAKELHEFTAPILVRRGYIERLEGWREWRTLSVWLLQEYLEPVVVFRNTPVPVKTAAFEQTDYYVADVRVIFNRAQPFHWNG
;
A
#
# COMPACT_ATOMS: atom_id res chain seq x y z
N MET A 1 1.15 6.56 26.35
CA MET A 1 1.03 5.40 25.44
C MET A 1 1.32 5.90 24.05
N PRO A 2 2.04 5.15 23.19
CA PRO A 2 2.19 5.54 21.79
C PRO A 2 0.80 5.74 21.17
N ALA A 3 0.65 6.72 20.27
CA ALA A 3 -0.61 6.94 19.58
C ALA A 3 -0.98 5.68 18.77
N PRO A 4 -2.27 5.32 18.67
CA PRO A 4 -2.73 4.27 17.77
C PRO A 4 -2.19 4.48 16.35
N ILE A 5 -1.94 3.39 15.61
CA ILE A 5 -1.38 3.49 14.26
C ILE A 5 -2.31 4.26 13.33
N TYR A 6 -3.61 4.10 13.55
CA TYR A 6 -4.66 4.91 12.93
C TYR A 6 -4.38 6.42 13.01
N ASP A 7 -4.15 6.94 14.23
CA ASP A 7 -4.00 8.39 14.46
C ASP A 7 -2.70 8.91 13.85
N GLN A 8 -1.62 8.13 13.95
CA GLN A 8 -0.33 8.46 13.33
C GLN A 8 -0.45 8.55 11.81
N TYR A 9 -1.13 7.58 11.22
CA TYR A 9 -1.33 7.51 9.78
C TYR A 9 -2.24 8.64 9.28
N ALA A 10 -3.37 8.87 9.93
CA ALA A 10 -4.27 9.98 9.62
C ALA A 10 -3.55 11.33 9.72
N ALA A 11 -2.80 11.57 10.79
CA ALA A 11 -2.02 12.79 10.96
C ALA A 11 -0.95 12.96 9.87
N LYS A 12 -0.31 11.87 9.41
CA LYS A 12 0.68 11.94 8.33
C LYS A 12 0.04 12.33 7.00
N ILE A 13 -1.14 11.78 6.70
CA ILE A 13 -1.93 12.14 5.52
C ILE A 13 -2.36 13.60 5.57
N CYS A 14 -2.92 14.06 6.69
CA CYS A 14 -3.33 15.45 6.83
C CYS A 14 -2.17 16.43 6.63
N ARG A 15 -0.99 16.12 7.19
CA ARG A 15 0.23 16.92 6.98
C ARG A 15 0.66 16.94 5.53
N HIS A 16 0.73 15.78 4.88
CA HIS A 16 1.15 15.67 3.48
C HIS A 16 0.21 16.43 2.54
N ALA A 17 -1.10 16.26 2.71
CA ALA A 17 -2.09 16.96 1.89
C ALA A 17 -2.34 18.42 2.33
N SER A 18 -1.61 18.93 3.33
CA SER A 18 -1.76 20.28 3.85
C SER A 18 -3.21 20.62 4.23
N LEU A 19 -3.90 19.66 4.85
CA LEU A 19 -5.29 19.78 5.26
C LEU A 19 -5.44 20.77 6.43
N ALA A 20 -6.48 21.60 6.38
CA ALA A 20 -6.82 22.54 7.45
C ALA A 20 -7.27 21.79 8.72
N ALA A 21 -7.11 22.38 9.90
CA ALA A 21 -7.63 21.79 11.13
C ALA A 21 -9.15 21.54 11.02
N GLY A 22 -9.61 20.36 11.46
CA GLY A 22 -10.98 19.93 11.23
C GLY A 22 -11.26 18.47 11.58
N LEU A 23 -12.47 18.02 11.26
CA LEU A 23 -12.90 16.62 11.37
C LEU A 23 -12.89 16.00 9.98
N TYR A 24 -12.24 14.84 9.86
CA TYR A 24 -12.09 14.10 8.61
C TYR A 24 -12.68 12.70 8.77
N GLU A 25 -13.62 12.36 7.90
CA GLU A 25 -14.14 11.00 7.81
C GLU A 25 -13.08 10.06 7.21
N GLY A 26 -13.23 8.75 7.44
CA GLY A 26 -12.35 7.76 6.82
C GLY A 26 -12.30 7.87 5.30
N GLN A 27 -13.43 8.25 4.67
CA GLN A 27 -13.48 8.46 3.23
C GLN A 27 -12.65 9.66 2.76
N ASP A 28 -12.65 10.78 3.48
CA ASP A 28 -11.85 11.95 3.13
C ASP A 28 -10.35 11.62 3.10
N LEU A 29 -9.91 10.80 4.07
CA LEU A 29 -8.53 10.33 4.14
C LEU A 29 -8.22 9.30 3.04
N ASN A 30 -9.17 8.40 2.75
CA ASN A 30 -9.05 7.43 1.66
C ASN A 30 -8.90 8.09 0.31
N ASP A 31 -9.61 9.19 0.06
CA ASP A 31 -9.51 9.93 -1.20
C ASP A 31 -8.09 10.48 -1.41
N VAL A 32 -7.43 10.97 -0.35
CA VAL A 32 -6.02 11.39 -0.41
C VAL A 32 -5.10 10.20 -0.70
N VAL A 33 -5.31 9.07 -0.01
CA VAL A 33 -4.52 7.84 -0.23
C VAL A 33 -4.67 7.33 -1.65
N MET A 34 -5.87 7.39 -2.22
CA MET A 34 -6.14 6.95 -3.59
C MET A 34 -5.62 7.94 -4.64
N ALA A 35 -5.46 9.21 -4.30
CA ALA A 35 -4.84 10.22 -5.16
C ALA A 35 -3.30 10.12 -5.23
N LEU A 36 -2.66 9.32 -4.37
CA LEU A 36 -1.22 9.08 -4.44
C LEU A 36 -0.80 8.48 -5.79
N PRO A 37 0.40 8.81 -6.31
CA PRO A 37 0.89 8.29 -7.57
C PRO A 37 0.84 6.75 -7.60
N LEU A 38 0.44 6.18 -8.73
CA LEU A 38 0.44 4.71 -8.88
C LEU A 38 1.87 4.18 -8.85
N GLY A 39 2.07 2.98 -8.29
CA GLY A 39 3.38 2.31 -8.31
C GLY A 39 3.97 2.21 -9.72
N GLU A 40 3.12 1.98 -10.73
CA GLU A 40 3.53 2.02 -12.15
C GLU A 40 4.26 3.32 -12.51
N GLY A 41 3.76 4.47 -12.06
CA GLY A 41 4.39 5.77 -12.29
C GLY A 41 5.77 5.86 -11.64
N HIS A 42 5.95 5.30 -10.44
CA HIS A 42 7.26 5.24 -9.78
C HIS A 42 8.26 4.37 -10.54
N ALA A 43 7.83 3.20 -11.02
CA ALA A 43 8.70 2.32 -11.81
C ALA A 43 9.17 3.00 -13.11
N VAL A 44 8.26 3.70 -13.81
CA VAL A 44 8.58 4.47 -15.02
C VAL A 44 9.56 5.62 -14.72
N LEU A 45 9.33 6.39 -13.66
CA LEU A 45 10.22 7.49 -13.25
C LEU A 45 11.61 7.00 -12.85
N ALA A 46 11.70 5.81 -12.25
CA ALA A 46 12.96 5.17 -11.89
C ALA A 46 13.67 4.49 -13.07
N GLY A 47 13.04 4.44 -14.25
CA GLY A 47 13.58 3.75 -15.43
C GLY A 47 13.71 2.24 -15.25
N THR A 48 12.90 1.64 -14.38
CA THR A 48 12.92 0.19 -14.09
C THR A 48 11.95 -0.54 -15.01
N GLU A 49 12.42 -1.61 -15.66
CA GLU A 49 11.54 -2.49 -16.43
C GLU A 49 10.58 -3.23 -15.49
N PHE A 50 9.32 -3.38 -15.90
CA PHE A 50 8.30 -3.96 -15.01
C PHE A 50 8.62 -5.41 -14.65
N GLU A 51 9.26 -6.17 -15.54
CA GLU A 51 9.68 -7.55 -15.30
C GLU A 51 10.74 -7.68 -14.20
N GLU A 52 11.48 -6.59 -13.91
CA GLU A 52 12.54 -6.56 -12.90
C GLU A 52 12.02 -6.15 -11.51
N LEU A 53 10.77 -5.72 -11.41
CA LEU A 53 10.18 -5.30 -10.14
C LEU A 53 10.12 -6.46 -9.13
N PRO A 54 10.21 -6.17 -7.82
CA PRO A 54 10.07 -7.18 -6.78
C PRO A 54 8.72 -7.90 -6.85
N ARG A 55 8.73 -9.23 -6.78
CA ARG A 55 7.52 -10.08 -6.75
C ARG A 55 7.06 -10.29 -5.32
N LEU A 56 5.90 -9.72 -4.97
CA LEU A 56 5.33 -9.81 -3.63
C LEU A 56 4.85 -11.24 -3.35
N GLY A 57 5.28 -11.79 -2.22
CA GLY A 57 5.05 -13.20 -1.84
C GLY A 57 6.06 -14.18 -2.43
N GLU A 58 7.01 -13.72 -3.26
CA GLU A 58 8.02 -14.59 -3.90
C GLU A 58 9.45 -14.11 -3.65
N THR A 59 9.81 -12.93 -4.17
CA THR A 59 11.16 -12.35 -3.98
C THR A 59 11.19 -11.36 -2.82
N VAL A 60 10.05 -10.78 -2.47
CA VAL A 60 9.86 -9.97 -1.26
C VAL A 60 8.63 -10.46 -0.51
N SER A 61 8.74 -10.66 0.80
CA SER A 61 7.58 -11.06 1.61
C SER A 61 6.61 -9.89 1.81
N VAL A 62 5.31 -10.19 2.01
CA VAL A 62 4.31 -9.16 2.36
C VAL A 62 4.74 -8.38 3.60
N ASN A 63 5.23 -9.08 4.63
CA ASN A 63 5.68 -8.44 5.87
C ASN A 63 6.84 -7.47 5.62
N SER A 64 7.88 -7.90 4.88
CA SER A 64 9.03 -7.06 4.57
C SER A 64 8.64 -5.83 3.74
N HIS A 65 7.75 -6.00 2.77
CA HIS A 65 7.24 -4.91 1.96
C HIS A 65 6.44 -3.90 2.80
N MET A 66 5.52 -4.37 3.63
CA MET A 66 4.72 -3.51 4.50
C MET A 66 5.55 -2.83 5.58
N GLN A 67 6.57 -3.50 6.13
CA GLN A 67 7.48 -2.88 7.08
C GLN A 67 8.19 -1.68 6.46
N ALA A 68 8.86 -1.88 5.31
CA ALA A 68 9.67 -0.85 4.69
C ALA A 68 8.84 0.34 4.16
N ASN A 69 7.66 0.05 3.61
CA ASN A 69 6.90 1.01 2.82
C ASN A 69 5.68 1.57 3.56
N PHE A 70 5.17 0.92 4.60
CA PHE A 70 4.07 1.46 5.41
C PHE A 70 4.49 1.71 6.86
N PHE A 71 4.87 0.67 7.60
CA PHE A 71 5.12 0.78 9.05
C PHE A 71 6.31 1.68 9.40
N ASP A 72 7.39 1.63 8.63
CA ASP A 72 8.52 2.54 8.84
C ASP A 72 8.18 3.97 8.38
N VAL A 73 7.39 4.11 7.32
CA VAL A 73 7.00 5.42 6.77
C VAL A 73 6.08 6.18 7.72
N ILE A 74 5.09 5.52 8.34
CA ILE A 74 4.18 6.19 9.29
C ILE A 74 4.93 6.76 10.50
N GLY A 75 5.97 6.06 10.97
CA GLY A 75 6.72 6.40 12.18
C GLY A 75 7.89 7.37 11.95
N MET A 76 8.22 7.69 10.70
CA MET A 76 9.35 8.53 10.32
C MET A 76 8.90 9.78 9.60
N ASP A 77 9.03 10.95 10.24
CA ASP A 77 8.67 12.23 9.62
C ASP A 77 9.47 12.55 8.35
N ALA A 78 10.72 12.07 8.27
CA ALA A 78 11.58 12.28 7.10
C ALA A 78 11.18 11.47 5.86
N LYS A 79 10.34 10.44 6.03
CA LYS A 79 9.86 9.63 4.90
C LYS A 79 8.60 10.25 4.31
N GLU A 80 8.55 10.35 3.00
CA GLU A 80 7.47 11.00 2.28
C GLU A 80 6.28 10.05 2.02
N LEU A 81 5.08 10.60 1.83
CA LEU A 81 3.85 9.80 1.64
C LEU A 81 3.90 8.97 0.34
N HIS A 82 4.62 9.44 -0.69
CA HIS A 82 4.79 8.71 -1.94
C HIS A 82 5.65 7.45 -1.79
N GLU A 83 6.32 7.25 -0.65
CA GLU A 83 7.03 6.00 -0.35
C GLU A 83 6.05 4.86 0.00
N PHE A 84 4.75 5.16 0.24
CA PHE A 84 3.71 4.13 0.36
C PHE A 84 3.47 3.39 -0.97
N THR A 85 3.71 4.04 -2.10
CA THR A 85 3.33 3.55 -3.43
C THR A 85 4.49 2.82 -4.12
N ALA A 86 5.28 2.08 -3.34
CA ALA A 86 6.43 1.33 -3.84
C ALA A 86 5.98 0.22 -4.82
N PRO A 87 6.48 0.23 -6.07
CA PRO A 87 6.03 -0.71 -7.10
C PRO A 87 6.48 -2.14 -6.83
N ILE A 88 5.58 -3.08 -7.09
CA ILE A 88 5.77 -4.53 -7.01
C ILE A 88 5.04 -5.24 -8.14
N LEU A 89 5.40 -6.51 -8.34
CA LEU A 89 4.62 -7.48 -9.09
C LEU A 89 3.79 -8.34 -8.15
N VAL A 90 2.51 -8.48 -8.43
CA VAL A 90 1.63 -9.43 -7.75
C VAL A 90 1.13 -10.46 -8.75
N ARG A 91 1.34 -11.74 -8.46
CA ARG A 91 0.89 -12.84 -9.32
C ARG A 91 -0.63 -12.74 -9.49
N ARG A 92 -1.10 -12.85 -10.73
CA ARG A 92 -2.53 -12.77 -11.07
C ARG A 92 -3.43 -13.64 -10.16
N GLY A 93 -3.00 -14.88 -9.90
CA GLY A 93 -3.74 -15.81 -9.04
C GLY A 93 -3.91 -15.35 -7.58
N TYR A 94 -3.01 -14.52 -7.05
CA TYR A 94 -3.18 -13.91 -5.72
C TYR A 94 -4.23 -12.81 -5.73
N ILE A 95 -4.25 -11.96 -6.77
CA ILE A 95 -5.27 -10.90 -6.92
C ILE A 95 -6.66 -11.50 -7.11
N GLU A 96 -6.79 -12.54 -7.92
CA GLU A 96 -8.08 -13.20 -8.16
C GLU A 96 -8.64 -13.89 -6.90
N ARG A 97 -7.80 -14.21 -5.90
CA ARG A 97 -8.19 -14.88 -4.65
C ARG A 97 -7.35 -14.42 -3.45
N LEU A 98 -7.48 -13.15 -3.08
CA LEU A 98 -6.75 -12.55 -1.95
C LEU A 98 -7.01 -13.30 -0.63
N GLU A 99 -8.23 -13.79 -0.40
CA GLU A 99 -8.57 -14.56 0.81
C GLU A 99 -7.78 -15.87 0.95
N GLY A 100 -7.34 -16.44 -0.18
CA GLY A 100 -6.50 -17.64 -0.22
C GLY A 100 -5.02 -17.36 0.04
N TRP A 101 -4.60 -16.09 0.03
CA TRP A 101 -3.23 -15.69 0.28
C TRP A 101 -2.99 -15.49 1.78
N ARG A 102 -2.30 -16.45 2.40
CA ARG A 102 -2.11 -16.51 3.85
C ARG A 102 -1.49 -15.24 4.42
N GLU A 103 -0.40 -14.73 3.84
CA GLU A 103 0.26 -13.52 4.34
C GLU A 103 -0.65 -12.29 4.25
N TRP A 104 -1.40 -12.16 3.15
CA TRP A 104 -2.38 -11.08 2.99
C TRP A 104 -3.45 -11.14 4.06
N ARG A 105 -4.03 -12.33 4.31
CA ARG A 105 -5.03 -12.52 5.36
C ARG A 105 -4.49 -12.16 6.75
N THR A 106 -3.25 -12.53 7.05
CA THR A 106 -2.62 -12.14 8.33
C THR A 106 -2.50 -10.62 8.45
N LEU A 107 -2.04 -9.94 7.39
CA LEU A 107 -1.97 -8.48 7.35
C LEU A 107 -3.35 -7.83 7.53
N SER A 108 -4.37 -8.29 6.80
CA SER A 108 -5.74 -7.76 6.91
C SER A 108 -6.31 -7.89 8.32
N VAL A 109 -6.14 -9.06 8.96
CA VAL A 109 -6.62 -9.27 10.34
C VAL A 109 -5.92 -8.35 11.33
N TRP A 110 -4.61 -8.15 11.16
CA TRP A 110 -3.85 -7.25 12.03
C TRP A 110 -4.27 -5.79 11.84
N LEU A 111 -4.38 -5.31 10.59
CA LEU A 111 -4.78 -3.93 10.29
C LEU A 111 -6.22 -3.64 10.74
N LEU A 112 -7.11 -4.63 10.67
CA LEU A 112 -8.49 -4.48 11.11
C LEU A 112 -8.59 -4.13 12.61
N GLN A 113 -7.65 -4.59 13.44
CA GLN A 113 -7.60 -4.24 14.86
C GLN A 113 -7.31 -2.74 15.08
N GLU A 114 -6.69 -2.09 14.10
CA GLU A 114 -6.39 -0.66 14.06
C GLU A 114 -7.40 0.13 13.20
N TYR A 115 -8.53 -0.48 12.83
CA TYR A 115 -9.53 0.11 11.90
C TYR A 115 -8.97 0.49 10.53
N LEU A 116 -8.02 -0.30 10.03
CA LEU A 116 -7.38 -0.15 8.74
C LEU A 116 -7.58 -1.41 7.88
N GLU A 117 -7.41 -1.27 6.57
CA GLU A 117 -7.50 -2.40 5.64
C GLU A 117 -6.44 -2.26 4.54
N PRO A 118 -5.70 -3.33 4.19
CA PRO A 118 -4.78 -3.30 3.06
C PRO A 118 -5.56 -3.48 1.75
N VAL A 119 -5.17 -2.75 0.72
CA VAL A 119 -5.70 -2.88 -0.65
C VAL A 119 -4.57 -2.95 -1.65
N VAL A 120 -4.76 -3.72 -2.71
CA VAL A 120 -3.82 -3.72 -3.85
C VAL A 120 -4.36 -2.79 -4.92
N VAL A 121 -3.59 -1.77 -5.28
CA VAL A 121 -3.87 -0.91 -6.42
C VAL A 121 -2.99 -1.35 -7.56
N PHE A 122 -3.58 -1.70 -8.71
CA PHE A 122 -2.84 -2.33 -9.78
C PHE A 122 -3.28 -1.87 -11.17
N ARG A 123 -2.35 -1.98 -12.12
CA ARG A 123 -2.62 -1.79 -13.54
C ARG A 123 -3.40 -3.00 -14.07
N ASN A 124 -4.53 -2.76 -14.73
CA ASN A 124 -5.40 -3.84 -15.25
C ASN A 124 -4.78 -4.69 -16.37
N THR A 125 -3.65 -4.27 -16.96
CA THR A 125 -2.93 -5.03 -17.98
C THR A 125 -1.82 -5.86 -17.33
N PRO A 126 -1.91 -7.20 -17.35
CA PRO A 126 -0.87 -8.04 -16.80
C PRO A 126 0.40 -7.96 -17.64
N VAL A 127 1.55 -8.14 -16.98
CA VAL A 127 2.88 -8.24 -17.57
C VAL A 127 3.33 -9.69 -17.45
N PRO A 128 3.73 -10.33 -18.55
CA PRO A 128 4.04 -11.75 -18.55
C PRO A 128 5.53 -11.96 -18.24
N VAL A 129 5.84 -12.45 -17.05
CA VAL A 129 7.21 -12.53 -16.53
C VAL A 129 7.76 -13.94 -16.65
N LYS A 130 9.00 -14.07 -17.11
CA LYS A 130 9.69 -15.34 -17.23
C LYS A 130 10.15 -15.84 -15.85
N THR A 131 9.55 -16.91 -15.35
CA THR A 131 9.85 -17.48 -14.01
C THR A 131 10.84 -18.64 -14.08
N ALA A 132 10.89 -19.35 -15.22
CA ALA A 132 11.85 -20.40 -15.52
C ALA A 132 12.21 -20.44 -17.01
N ALA A 133 13.13 -21.33 -17.41
CA ALA A 133 13.61 -21.41 -18.80
C ALA A 133 12.47 -21.53 -19.85
N PHE A 134 11.34 -22.14 -19.47
CA PHE A 134 10.18 -22.38 -20.33
C PHE A 134 8.84 -22.01 -19.66
N GLU A 135 8.87 -21.29 -18.53
CA GLU A 135 7.65 -20.93 -17.79
C GLU A 135 7.50 -19.41 -17.78
N GLN A 136 6.29 -18.96 -18.14
CA GLN A 136 5.87 -17.58 -18.09
C GLN A 136 4.62 -17.49 -17.23
N THR A 137 4.57 -16.49 -16.35
CA THR A 137 3.45 -16.27 -15.45
C THR A 137 3.03 -14.82 -15.52
N ASP A 138 1.72 -14.57 -15.52
CA ASP A 138 1.15 -13.23 -15.53
C ASP A 138 1.21 -12.59 -14.14
N TYR A 139 1.76 -11.38 -14.09
CA TYR A 139 1.77 -10.52 -12.91
C TYR A 139 1.08 -9.21 -13.21
N TYR A 140 0.49 -8.60 -12.19
CA TYR A 140 0.08 -7.20 -12.25
C TYR A 140 1.15 -6.32 -11.64
N VAL A 141 1.45 -5.20 -12.29
CA VAL A 141 2.21 -4.10 -11.68
C VAL A 141 1.28 -3.41 -10.69
N ALA A 142 1.71 -3.32 -9.44
CA ALA A 142 0.86 -2.88 -8.34
C ALA A 142 1.63 -2.12 -7.26
N ASP A 143 0.89 -1.55 -6.34
CA ASP A 143 1.34 -1.10 -5.02
C ASP A 143 0.32 -1.52 -3.95
N VAL A 144 0.76 -1.59 -2.69
CA VAL A 144 -0.11 -1.90 -1.55
C VAL A 144 -0.39 -0.63 -0.78
N ARG A 145 -1.66 -0.26 -0.67
CA ARG A 145 -2.12 0.88 0.14
C ARG A 145 -2.84 0.40 1.37
N VAL A 146 -2.92 1.26 2.36
CA VAL A 146 -3.72 1.04 3.56
C VAL A 146 -4.82 2.09 3.62
N ILE A 147 -6.06 1.64 3.74
CA ILE A 147 -7.26 2.50 3.79
C ILE A 147 -7.87 2.48 5.19
N PHE A 148 -8.62 3.53 5.50
CA PHE A 148 -9.35 3.74 6.74
C PHE A 148 -10.70 3.02 6.69
N ASN A 149 -10.98 2.22 7.71
CA ASN A 149 -12.23 1.48 7.91
C ASN A 149 -12.90 1.83 9.25
N ARG A 150 -12.62 3.01 9.79
CA ARG A 150 -13.24 3.52 11.02
C ARG A 150 -14.46 4.37 10.68
N ALA A 151 -15.55 4.15 11.41
CA ALA A 151 -16.78 4.92 11.27
C ALA A 151 -16.79 6.26 12.04
N GLN A 152 -15.75 6.53 12.85
CA GLN A 152 -15.65 7.78 13.62
C GLN A 152 -14.66 8.72 12.94
N PRO A 153 -14.99 10.03 12.83
CA PRO A 153 -14.08 11.01 12.26
C PRO A 153 -12.78 11.13 13.05
N PHE A 154 -11.69 11.39 12.34
CA PHE A 154 -10.42 11.80 12.91
C PHE A 154 -10.41 13.32 13.13
N HIS A 155 -9.93 13.76 14.29
CA HIS A 155 -9.79 15.19 14.60
C HIS A 155 -8.35 15.65 14.35
N TRP A 156 -8.19 16.53 13.37
CA TRP A 156 -6.92 17.10 12.97
C TRP A 156 -6.75 18.51 13.55
N ASN A 157 -5.65 18.74 14.29
CA ASN A 157 -5.42 20.01 15.01
C ASN A 157 -4.49 20.99 14.27
N GLY A 158 -3.83 20.57 13.18
CA GLY A 158 -2.79 21.36 12.49
C GLY A 158 -1.40 21.13 13.06
#